data_AF-A0A8H8DLM3-F1
#
_entry.id   AF-A0A8H8DLM3-F1
#
_cell.length_a   1.000
_cell.length_b   1.000
_cell.length_c   1.000
_cell.angle_alpha   90.00
_cell.angle_beta   90.00
_cell.angle_gamma   90.00
#
_symmetry.space_group_name_H-M   'P 1'
#
loop_
_entity.id
_entity.type
_entity.pdbx_description
1 polymer ?
#
loop_
_entity_poly.entity_id
_entity_poly.type
_entity_poly.pdbx_seq_one_letter_code
_entity_poly.pdbx_strand_id
1 'polypeptide(L)'
;PRDQLHPTPLAGAGPSAPGDAKFGPPVTGSEKWYEKLVYMADGVLFEDDVLQIGLKSEYQNNVGRLAMYFGNKTQSQLQNFSVATQVPPEVAVSTAMALASTIAPVTQVQQLFNIECRRQFSAPVLIRVAFTSTGGPQSFVLRAPVTLNKFVEPISLAGPDFFGRWKQIGGPPKEVQVIFAANSAGQNAIPAVKRLVAGFRFGVLVGVDPNLNNVVGAGILSVAGGKIGCLLRLEPNFDKKVRNLRIVHNQAPVDGVVSHLTSGGLGGRRGRGVWGPDELFAWCGELCLALQMFRLTVRSTDESVSETIKSLLVASLTTLV
;
A
#
# COMPACT_ATOMS: atom_id res chain seq x y z
N PRO A 1 25.00 -53.21 -33.79
CA PRO A 1 25.11 -52.03 -32.90
C PRO A 1 23.91 -51.09 -33.10
N ARG A 2 22.82 -51.36 -32.37
CA ARG A 2 21.68 -50.45 -32.19
C ARG A 2 21.13 -50.72 -30.79
N ASP A 3 21.39 -49.78 -29.89
CA ASP A 3 20.89 -49.75 -28.52
C ASP A 3 19.36 -49.57 -28.51
N GLN A 4 18.65 -50.44 -27.79
CA GLN A 4 17.28 -50.23 -27.39
C GLN A 4 17.26 -49.81 -25.92
N LEU A 5 16.87 -48.56 -25.67
CA LEU A 5 16.65 -48.01 -24.33
C LEU A 5 15.22 -48.37 -23.87
N HIS A 6 15.13 -49.12 -22.78
CA HIS A 6 13.91 -49.24 -21.98
C HIS A 6 13.66 -47.94 -21.18
N PRO A 7 12.42 -47.44 -21.08
CA PRO A 7 12.11 -46.36 -20.15
C PRO A 7 11.95 -46.91 -18.72
N THR A 8 12.73 -46.36 -17.79
CA THR A 8 12.56 -46.52 -16.35
C THR A 8 11.29 -45.80 -15.89
N PRO A 9 10.44 -46.37 -15.02
CA PRO A 9 9.29 -45.65 -14.49
C PRO A 9 9.75 -44.60 -13.47
N LEU A 10 9.37 -43.34 -13.70
CA LEU A 10 9.50 -42.26 -12.72
C LEU A 10 8.64 -42.59 -11.49
N ALA A 11 9.32 -42.75 -10.35
CA ALA A 11 8.70 -42.95 -9.04
C ALA A 11 7.69 -41.82 -8.75
N GLY A 12 6.47 -42.24 -8.39
CA GLY A 12 5.40 -41.34 -8.00
C GLY A 12 5.79 -40.51 -6.78
N ALA A 13 5.64 -39.20 -6.90
CA ALA A 13 5.63 -38.30 -5.76
C ALA A 13 4.38 -38.61 -4.92
N GLY A 14 4.57 -39.13 -3.71
CA GLY A 14 3.51 -39.26 -2.72
C GLY A 14 2.94 -37.89 -2.33
N PRO A 15 1.71 -37.83 -1.78
CA PRO A 15 1.11 -36.57 -1.37
C PRO A 15 1.89 -35.97 -0.20
N SER A 16 2.49 -34.81 -0.43
CA SER A 16 3.15 -34.01 0.60
C SER A 16 2.12 -33.49 1.61
N ALA A 17 2.50 -33.48 2.89
CA ALA A 17 1.65 -33.04 4.00
C ALA A 17 1.20 -31.57 3.83
N PRO A 18 0.04 -31.16 4.40
CA PRO A 18 -0.58 -29.84 4.14
C PRO A 18 0.16 -28.61 4.68
N GLY A 19 1.34 -28.77 5.31
CA GLY A 19 2.04 -27.71 6.04
C GLY A 19 3.01 -26.86 5.21
N ASP A 20 3.66 -27.43 4.18
CA ASP A 20 4.88 -26.85 3.59
C ASP A 20 4.70 -26.29 2.17
N ALA A 21 3.46 -26.08 1.72
CA ALA A 21 3.23 -25.41 0.44
C ALA A 21 3.77 -23.97 0.53
N LYS A 22 4.82 -23.67 -0.23
CA LYS A 22 5.37 -22.31 -0.38
C LYS A 22 4.23 -21.37 -0.79
N PHE A 23 4.13 -20.22 -0.13
CA PHE A 23 3.18 -19.19 -0.53
C PHE A 23 3.56 -18.71 -1.93
N GLY A 24 2.62 -18.80 -2.87
CA GLY A 24 2.73 -18.16 -4.18
C GLY A 24 2.59 -16.64 -4.07
N PRO A 25 2.76 -15.91 -5.19
CA PRO A 25 2.48 -14.48 -5.23
C PRO A 25 1.00 -14.21 -4.87
N PRO A 26 0.69 -13.04 -4.27
CA PRO A 26 -0.69 -12.62 -4.07
C PRO A 26 -1.48 -12.59 -5.39
N VAL A 27 -2.77 -12.91 -5.33
CA VAL A 27 -3.67 -12.85 -6.49
C VAL A 27 -3.84 -11.42 -6.97
N THR A 28 -3.77 -11.24 -8.28
CA THR A 28 -3.96 -9.96 -8.95
C THR A 28 -5.42 -9.51 -8.90
N GLY A 29 -5.65 -8.20 -8.94
CA GLY A 29 -6.98 -7.59 -8.89
C GLY A 29 -7.51 -7.35 -7.47
N SER A 30 -6.84 -7.89 -6.45
CA SER A 30 -7.17 -7.64 -5.03
C SER A 30 -6.59 -6.33 -4.49
N GLU A 31 -5.66 -5.71 -5.21
CA GLU A 31 -4.91 -4.51 -4.81
C GLU A 31 -5.85 -3.33 -4.51
N LYS A 32 -6.87 -3.12 -5.35
CA LYS A 32 -7.86 -2.03 -5.18
C LYS A 32 -8.59 -2.10 -3.83
N TRP A 33 -8.81 -3.30 -3.32
CA TRP A 33 -9.49 -3.53 -2.04
C TRP A 33 -8.50 -3.40 -0.89
N TYR A 34 -7.33 -4.02 -1.04
CA TYR A 34 -6.22 -3.89 -0.10
C TYR A 34 -5.88 -2.42 0.19
N GLU A 35 -5.69 -1.61 -0.85
CA GLU A 35 -5.32 -0.19 -0.72
C GLU A 35 -6.36 0.63 0.06
N LYS A 36 -7.65 0.38 -0.16
CA LYS A 36 -8.73 0.99 0.63
C LYS A 36 -8.66 0.57 2.10
N LEU A 37 -8.41 -0.71 2.34
CA LEU A 37 -8.33 -1.29 3.68
C LEU A 37 -7.05 -0.91 4.45
N VAL A 38 -6.03 -0.32 3.80
CA VAL A 38 -4.91 0.31 4.50
C VAL A 38 -5.37 1.50 5.34
N TYR A 39 -6.38 2.25 4.90
CA TYR A 39 -6.90 3.44 5.60
C TYR A 39 -8.36 3.32 6.08
N MET A 40 -9.08 2.26 5.71
CA MET A 40 -10.40 1.93 6.25
C MET A 40 -10.30 0.79 7.28
N ALA A 41 -11.24 0.74 8.23
CA ALA A 41 -11.28 -0.29 9.26
C ALA A 41 -11.96 -1.58 8.78
N ASP A 42 -12.91 -1.46 7.86
CA ASP A 42 -13.74 -2.54 7.35
C ASP A 42 -13.99 -2.45 5.84
N GLY A 43 -14.34 -3.58 5.24
CA GLY A 43 -14.64 -3.68 3.81
C GLY A 43 -14.35 -5.06 3.22
N VAL A 44 -14.59 -5.19 1.92
CA VAL A 44 -14.25 -6.39 1.14
C VAL A 44 -12.77 -6.36 0.78
N LEU A 45 -12.05 -7.46 1.02
CA LEU A 45 -10.65 -7.68 0.62
C LEU A 45 -10.54 -8.47 -0.69
N PHE A 46 -11.48 -9.39 -0.92
CA PHE A 46 -11.51 -10.24 -2.10
C PHE A 46 -12.94 -10.68 -2.40
N GLU A 47 -13.26 -10.81 -3.67
CA GLU A 47 -14.54 -11.36 -4.11
C GLU A 47 -14.41 -11.98 -5.51
N ASP A 48 -14.93 -13.20 -5.65
CA ASP A 48 -15.20 -13.85 -6.92
C ASP A 48 -16.62 -14.48 -6.93
N ASP A 49 -16.90 -15.39 -7.87
CA ASP A 49 -18.20 -16.04 -7.98
C ASP A 49 -18.47 -17.08 -6.87
N VAL A 50 -17.43 -17.52 -6.15
CA VAL A 50 -17.48 -18.60 -5.17
C VAL A 50 -17.40 -18.07 -3.73
N LEU A 51 -16.50 -17.13 -3.47
CA LEU A 51 -16.15 -16.67 -2.14
C LEU A 51 -16.04 -15.14 -2.09
N GLN A 52 -16.63 -14.55 -1.05
CA GLN A 52 -16.33 -13.18 -0.64
C GLN A 52 -15.57 -13.18 0.68
N ILE A 53 -14.52 -12.38 0.76
CA ILE A 53 -13.73 -12.18 1.97
C ILE A 53 -13.87 -10.74 2.41
N GLY A 54 -14.64 -10.52 3.47
CA GLY A 54 -14.74 -9.25 4.17
C GLY A 54 -13.82 -9.21 5.39
N LEU A 55 -13.51 -8.02 5.89
CA LEU A 55 -12.82 -7.87 7.16
C LEU A 55 -13.28 -6.65 7.94
N LYS A 56 -13.02 -6.69 9.24
CA LYS A 56 -13.11 -5.58 10.17
C LYS A 56 -11.89 -5.61 11.09
N SER A 57 -11.29 -4.45 11.32
CA SER A 57 -10.05 -4.33 12.07
C SER A 57 -10.10 -3.21 13.11
N GLU A 58 -9.52 -3.47 14.27
CA GLU A 58 -9.41 -2.54 15.38
C GLU A 58 -7.98 -2.59 15.94
N TYR A 59 -7.40 -1.44 16.28
CA TYR A 59 -6.03 -1.36 16.78
C TYR A 59 -5.93 -0.36 17.92
N GLN A 60 -5.14 -0.71 18.94
CA GLN A 60 -4.86 0.11 20.11
C GLN A 60 -3.42 -0.18 20.57
N ASN A 61 -2.62 0.87 20.82
CA ASN A 61 -1.18 0.74 21.02
C ASN A 61 -0.53 -0.17 19.95
N ASN A 62 0.27 -1.15 20.38
CA ASN A 62 0.99 -2.10 19.52
C ASN A 62 0.18 -3.37 19.21
N VAL A 63 -1.11 -3.43 19.56
CA VAL A 63 -1.95 -4.61 19.32
C VAL A 63 -3.12 -4.30 18.39
N GLY A 64 -3.54 -5.31 17.65
CA GLY A 64 -4.65 -5.25 16.71
C GLY A 64 -5.51 -6.51 16.77
N ARG A 65 -6.77 -6.36 16.37
CA ARG A 65 -7.70 -7.47 16.12
C ARG A 65 -8.21 -7.35 14.70
N LEU A 66 -8.06 -8.41 13.93
CA LEU A 66 -8.57 -8.52 12.57
C LEU A 66 -9.58 -9.66 12.53
N ALA A 67 -10.85 -9.31 12.36
CA ALA A 67 -11.91 -10.26 12.06
C ALA A 67 -12.02 -10.40 10.54
N MET A 68 -11.81 -11.60 10.02
CA MET A 68 -12.06 -11.94 8.62
C MET A 68 -13.32 -12.77 8.49
N TYR A 69 -14.13 -12.46 7.49
CA TYR A 69 -15.42 -13.07 7.21
C TYR A 69 -15.35 -13.75 5.85
N PHE A 70 -15.50 -15.07 5.82
CA PHE A 70 -15.44 -15.89 4.62
C PHE A 70 -16.86 -16.32 4.22
N GLY A 71 -17.44 -15.63 3.25
CA GLY A 71 -18.80 -15.86 2.75
C GLY A 71 -18.81 -16.75 1.53
N ASN A 72 -19.39 -17.95 1.64
CA ASN A 72 -19.65 -18.83 0.51
C ASN A 72 -20.83 -18.27 -0.29
N LYS A 73 -20.61 -17.92 -1.56
CA LYS A 73 -21.63 -17.37 -2.47
C LYS A 73 -22.39 -18.45 -3.23
N THR A 74 -21.96 -19.71 -3.12
CA THR A 74 -22.51 -20.83 -3.89
C THR A 74 -23.60 -21.59 -3.14
N GLN A 75 -24.35 -22.39 -3.89
CA GLN A 75 -25.36 -23.32 -3.36
C GLN A 75 -24.75 -24.67 -2.90
N SER A 76 -23.43 -24.83 -2.98
CA SER A 76 -22.71 -26.03 -2.56
C SER A 76 -21.81 -25.72 -1.36
N GLN A 77 -21.59 -26.70 -0.49
CA GLN A 77 -20.68 -26.54 0.64
C GLN A 77 -19.23 -26.44 0.18
N LEU A 78 -18.47 -25.49 0.74
CA LEU A 78 -17.01 -25.48 0.60
C LEU A 78 -16.40 -26.42 1.63
N GLN A 79 -15.54 -27.33 1.18
CA GLN A 79 -14.92 -28.35 2.02
C GLN A 79 -13.41 -28.12 2.16
N ASN A 80 -12.78 -28.76 3.14
CA ASN A 80 -11.34 -28.61 3.40
C ASN A 80 -10.89 -27.15 3.51
N PHE A 81 -11.78 -26.29 4.03
CA PHE A 81 -11.54 -24.87 4.15
C PHE A 81 -10.42 -24.62 5.16
N SER A 82 -9.41 -23.86 4.75
CA SER A 82 -8.26 -23.58 5.58
C SER A 82 -7.69 -22.20 5.28
N VAL A 83 -7.12 -21.59 6.32
CA VAL A 83 -6.47 -20.28 6.25
C VAL A 83 -5.11 -20.40 6.91
N ALA A 84 -4.05 -20.04 6.19
CA ALA A 84 -2.69 -20.05 6.70
C ALA A 84 -2.07 -18.64 6.55
N THR A 85 -1.25 -18.25 7.50
CA THR A 85 -0.59 -16.93 7.51
C THR A 85 0.92 -17.07 7.32
N GLN A 86 1.51 -16.27 6.44
CA GLN A 86 2.95 -16.01 6.42
C GLN A 86 3.18 -14.61 6.98
N VAL A 87 3.95 -14.55 8.07
CA VAL A 87 4.08 -13.35 8.90
C VAL A 87 5.56 -12.97 8.98
N PRO A 88 5.92 -11.68 8.78
CA PRO A 88 7.28 -11.22 9.01
C PRO A 88 7.65 -11.27 10.51
N PRO A 89 8.92 -11.47 10.89
CA PRO A 89 9.32 -11.68 12.28
C PRO A 89 9.05 -10.49 13.22
N GLU A 90 8.83 -9.30 12.67
CA GLU A 90 8.48 -8.06 13.38
C GLU A 90 7.02 -8.01 13.85
N VAL A 91 6.18 -8.94 13.36
CA VAL A 91 4.75 -9.02 13.67
C VAL A 91 4.46 -10.42 14.22
N ALA A 92 3.60 -10.50 15.22
CA ALA A 92 3.00 -11.77 15.63
C ALA A 92 1.53 -11.79 15.26
N VAL A 93 1.08 -12.94 14.74
CA VAL A 93 -0.32 -13.21 14.46
C VAL A 93 -0.69 -14.51 15.15
N SER A 94 -1.79 -14.51 15.89
CA SER A 94 -2.34 -15.69 16.55
C SER A 94 -3.84 -15.75 16.39
N THR A 95 -4.41 -16.94 16.48
CA THR A 95 -5.85 -17.18 16.45
C THR A 95 -6.29 -17.77 17.78
N ALA A 96 -7.42 -17.31 18.32
CA ALA A 96 -7.94 -17.82 19.58
C ALA A 96 -8.78 -19.11 19.39
N MET A 97 -9.39 -19.26 18.21
CA MET A 97 -10.25 -20.39 17.85
C MET A 97 -9.84 -20.92 16.48
N ALA A 98 -9.97 -22.24 16.32
CA ALA A 98 -9.77 -22.90 15.04
C ALA A 98 -10.94 -22.57 14.08
N LEU A 99 -10.63 -22.39 12.80
CA LEU A 99 -11.65 -22.18 11.77
C LEU A 99 -12.39 -23.48 11.46
N ALA A 100 -13.67 -23.37 11.13
CA ALA A 100 -14.41 -24.50 10.58
C ALA A 100 -13.78 -24.95 9.25
N SER A 101 -13.57 -26.26 9.09
CA SER A 101 -13.04 -26.86 7.86
C SER A 101 -14.07 -26.94 6.73
N THR A 102 -15.30 -26.47 6.96
CA THR A 102 -16.34 -26.37 5.95
C THR A 102 -17.13 -25.08 6.10
N ILE A 103 -17.66 -24.58 4.98
CA ILE A 103 -18.56 -23.43 4.93
C ILE A 103 -19.82 -23.85 4.18
N ALA A 104 -20.97 -23.83 4.84
CA ALA A 104 -22.25 -24.25 4.27
C ALA A 104 -22.68 -23.33 3.10
N PRO A 105 -23.58 -23.79 2.21
CA PRO A 105 -24.13 -22.97 1.12
C PRO A 105 -24.67 -21.63 1.58
N VAL A 106 -24.31 -20.54 0.90
CA VAL A 106 -24.85 -19.19 1.18
C VAL A 106 -24.69 -18.78 2.65
N THR A 107 -23.63 -19.25 3.30
CA THR A 107 -23.29 -18.90 4.69
C THR A 107 -21.94 -18.22 4.81
N GLN A 108 -21.67 -17.68 5.99
CA GLN A 108 -20.42 -17.01 6.30
C GLN A 108 -19.85 -17.55 7.61
N VAL A 109 -18.53 -17.75 7.65
CA VAL A 109 -17.78 -18.06 8.88
C VAL A 109 -16.79 -16.95 9.19
N GLN A 110 -16.42 -16.83 10.46
CA GLN A 110 -15.50 -15.81 10.94
C GLN A 110 -14.21 -16.44 11.48
N GLN A 111 -13.05 -15.85 11.14
CA GLN A 111 -11.79 -16.08 11.84
C GLN A 111 -11.33 -14.78 12.49
N LEU A 112 -11.06 -14.83 13.80
CA LEU A 112 -10.43 -13.73 14.51
C LEU A 112 -8.92 -13.95 14.61
N PHE A 113 -8.16 -12.94 14.20
CA PHE A 113 -6.71 -12.87 14.33
C PHE A 113 -6.34 -11.78 15.34
N ASN A 114 -5.54 -12.16 16.35
CA ASN A 114 -4.87 -11.22 17.24
C ASN A 114 -3.50 -10.90 16.64
N ILE A 115 -3.18 -9.61 16.58
CA ILE A 115 -1.97 -9.08 15.95
C ILE A 115 -1.19 -8.30 16.99
N GLU A 116 0.12 -8.50 17.05
CA GLU A 116 1.04 -7.70 17.86
C GLU A 116 2.16 -7.15 16.96
N CYS A 117 2.35 -5.83 16.96
CA CYS A 117 3.49 -5.18 16.33
C CYS A 117 4.67 -5.18 17.31
N ARG A 118 5.68 -6.01 17.05
CA ARG A 118 6.86 -6.12 17.90
C ARG A 118 7.89 -5.06 17.56
N ARG A 119 8.08 -4.81 16.26
CA ARG A 119 8.98 -3.78 15.70
C ARG A 119 8.34 -3.16 14.45
N GLN A 120 8.90 -2.04 14.01
CA GLN A 120 8.62 -1.48 12.68
C GLN A 120 8.75 -2.54 11.58
N PHE A 121 7.88 -2.52 10.58
CA PHE A 121 7.89 -3.51 9.49
C PHE A 121 7.32 -2.92 8.20
N SER A 122 7.84 -3.38 7.07
CA SER A 122 7.36 -3.03 5.73
C SER A 122 6.96 -4.26 4.91
N ALA A 123 7.45 -5.45 5.28
CA ALA A 123 7.07 -6.70 4.64
C ALA A 123 5.59 -7.03 4.90
N PRO A 124 4.84 -7.50 3.90
CA PRO A 124 3.41 -7.76 4.06
C PRO A 124 3.15 -9.03 4.88
N VAL A 125 2.05 -9.02 5.64
CA VAL A 125 1.43 -10.26 6.14
C VAL A 125 0.63 -10.88 5.00
N LEU A 126 0.91 -12.15 4.68
CA LEU A 126 0.21 -12.88 3.63
C LEU A 126 -0.76 -13.90 4.22
N ILE A 127 -1.90 -14.07 3.57
CA ILE A 127 -2.93 -15.03 3.95
C ILE A 127 -3.19 -15.94 2.76
N ARG A 128 -2.98 -17.24 2.94
CA ARG A 128 -3.38 -18.26 1.98
C ARG A 128 -4.75 -18.79 2.38
N VAL A 129 -5.68 -18.77 1.44
CA VAL A 129 -7.01 -19.37 1.58
C VAL A 129 -7.07 -20.56 0.64
N ALA A 130 -7.45 -21.72 1.16
CA ALA A 130 -7.59 -22.94 0.37
C ALA A 130 -8.85 -23.72 0.77
N PHE A 131 -9.52 -24.28 -0.23
CA PHE A 131 -10.75 -25.07 -0.05
C PHE A 131 -11.04 -25.92 -1.29
N THR A 132 -12.02 -26.80 -1.22
CA THR A 132 -12.55 -27.57 -2.34
C THR A 132 -13.97 -27.11 -2.62
N SER A 133 -14.22 -26.71 -3.87
CA SER A 133 -15.54 -26.35 -4.40
C SER A 133 -16.03 -27.41 -5.39
N THR A 134 -17.24 -27.26 -5.93
CA THR A 134 -17.74 -28.11 -7.03
C THR A 134 -16.81 -28.12 -8.25
N GLY A 135 -16.09 -27.01 -8.49
CA GLY A 135 -15.10 -26.89 -9.58
C GLY A 135 -13.73 -27.51 -9.27
N GLY A 136 -13.56 -28.11 -8.08
CA GLY A 136 -12.31 -28.70 -7.62
C GLY A 136 -11.58 -27.88 -6.54
N PRO A 137 -10.34 -28.26 -6.20
CA PRO A 137 -9.51 -27.55 -5.23
C PRO A 137 -9.14 -26.14 -5.70
N GLN A 138 -9.26 -25.17 -4.80
CA GLN A 138 -8.86 -23.78 -5.00
C GLN A 138 -7.88 -23.37 -3.90
N SER A 139 -6.85 -22.59 -4.27
CA SER A 139 -5.88 -22.03 -3.33
C SER A 139 -5.31 -20.74 -3.90
N PHE A 140 -5.35 -19.66 -3.13
CA PHE A 140 -4.80 -18.37 -3.50
C PHE A 140 -4.24 -17.62 -2.29
N VAL A 141 -3.41 -16.62 -2.55
CA VAL A 141 -2.75 -15.80 -1.53
C VAL A 141 -3.26 -14.36 -1.64
N LEU A 142 -3.53 -13.74 -0.50
CA LEU A 142 -3.90 -12.32 -0.36
C LEU A 142 -2.90 -11.62 0.55
N ARG A 143 -2.76 -10.31 0.36
CA ARG A 143 -2.13 -9.44 1.37
C ARG A 143 -3.16 -9.09 2.43
N ALA A 144 -2.85 -9.31 3.70
CA ALA A 144 -3.67 -8.79 4.79
C ALA A 144 -3.39 -7.30 4.98
N PRO A 145 -4.40 -6.44 5.21
CA PRO A 145 -4.21 -5.00 5.48
C PRO A 145 -3.70 -4.74 6.90
N VAL A 146 -2.66 -5.47 7.30
CA VAL A 146 -1.92 -5.30 8.55
C VAL A 146 -0.65 -4.53 8.20
N THR A 147 -0.72 -3.21 8.32
CA THR A 147 0.35 -2.28 7.91
C THR A 147 0.78 -1.42 9.09
N LEU A 148 1.99 -0.85 9.02
CA LEU A 148 2.59 -0.09 10.12
C LEU A 148 1.72 1.07 10.61
N ASN A 149 1.03 1.78 9.70
CA ASN A 149 0.15 2.90 10.05
C ASN A 149 -1.03 2.49 10.95
N LYS A 150 -1.44 1.22 10.96
CA LYS A 150 -2.54 0.75 11.81
C LYS A 150 -2.23 0.84 13.31
N PHE A 151 -0.95 0.86 13.68
CA PHE A 151 -0.48 0.97 15.07
C PHE A 151 -0.13 2.41 15.48
N VAL A 152 -0.51 3.40 14.66
CA VAL A 152 -0.36 4.81 14.99
C VAL A 152 -1.56 5.28 15.83
N GLU A 153 -1.28 6.05 16.86
CA GLU A 153 -2.26 6.76 17.66
C GLU A 153 -2.26 8.24 17.26
N PRO A 154 -3.42 8.82 16.89
CA PRO A 154 -3.48 10.22 16.46
C PRO A 154 -3.21 11.14 17.65
N ILE A 155 -2.43 12.19 17.43
CA ILE A 155 -2.21 13.23 18.45
C ILE A 155 -2.58 14.61 17.89
N SER A 156 -3.05 15.48 18.77
CA SER A 156 -3.29 16.89 18.47
C SER A 156 -2.11 17.72 18.97
N LEU A 157 -1.62 18.64 18.15
CA LEU A 157 -0.53 19.56 18.49
C LEU A 157 -0.88 20.96 17.99
N ALA A 158 -0.53 21.98 18.78
CA ALA A 158 -0.53 23.36 18.31
C ALA A 158 0.67 23.62 17.37
N GLY A 159 0.59 24.70 16.59
CA GLY A 159 1.63 25.06 15.61
C GLY A 159 3.06 25.12 16.20
N PRO A 160 3.29 25.84 17.32
CA PRO A 160 4.60 25.91 17.94
C PRO A 160 5.15 24.54 18.35
N ASP A 161 4.32 23.67 18.93
CA ASP A 161 4.72 22.33 19.35
C ASP A 161 5.05 21.43 18.17
N PHE A 162 4.23 21.48 17.12
CA PHE A 162 4.47 20.75 15.89
C PHE A 162 5.82 21.15 15.28
N PHE A 163 6.05 22.45 15.07
CA PHE A 163 7.30 22.91 14.45
C PHE A 163 8.52 22.77 15.37
N GLY A 164 8.33 22.83 16.69
CA GLY A 164 9.37 22.50 17.66
C GLY A 164 9.83 21.06 17.50
N ARG A 165 8.90 20.10 17.50
CA ARG A 165 9.19 18.67 17.26
C ARG A 165 9.72 18.41 15.86
N TRP A 166 9.17 19.08 14.84
CA TRP A 166 9.63 18.99 13.46
C TRP A 166 11.12 19.34 13.35
N LYS A 167 11.53 20.46 13.95
CA LYS A 167 12.94 20.88 14.01
C LYS A 167 13.80 19.92 14.83
N GLN A 168 13.29 19.43 15.97
CA GLN A 168 14.01 18.49 16.84
C GLN A 168 14.32 17.16 16.16
N ILE A 169 13.41 16.61 15.34
CA ILE A 169 13.67 15.38 14.58
C ILE A 169 14.80 15.61 13.55
N GLY A 170 14.87 16.81 12.97
CA GLY A 170 15.89 17.18 12.00
C GLY A 170 15.58 16.71 10.57
N GLY A 171 16.61 16.69 9.73
CA GLY A 171 16.53 16.32 8.32
C GLY A 171 16.86 14.83 8.06
N PRO A 172 17.30 14.49 6.84
CA PRO A 172 17.70 13.13 6.50
C PRO A 172 18.75 12.55 7.45
N PRO A 173 18.70 11.24 7.77
CA PRO A 173 17.80 10.22 7.21
C PRO A 173 16.44 10.11 7.92
N LYS A 174 16.22 10.87 8.99
CA LYS A 174 14.97 10.88 9.77
C LYS A 174 13.81 11.56 9.02
N GLU A 175 14.15 12.46 8.10
CA GLU A 175 13.24 13.05 7.12
C GLU A 175 13.33 12.30 5.79
N VAL A 176 12.16 11.96 5.25
CA VAL A 176 12.00 11.48 3.88
C VAL A 176 11.04 12.39 3.15
N GLN A 177 11.38 12.74 1.91
CA GLN A 177 10.55 13.59 1.06
C GLN A 177 10.38 12.95 -0.31
N VAL A 178 9.18 13.05 -0.85
CA VAL A 178 8.86 12.59 -2.21
C VAL A 178 7.89 13.55 -2.87
N ILE A 179 8.10 13.76 -4.17
CA ILE A 179 7.16 14.47 -5.03
C ILE A 179 6.57 13.42 -5.98
N PHE A 180 5.24 13.32 -6.03
CA PHE A 180 4.54 12.34 -6.84
C PHE A 180 3.26 12.94 -7.43
N ALA A 181 2.80 12.38 -8.56
CA ALA A 181 1.51 12.73 -9.14
C ALA A 181 0.41 11.91 -8.45
N ALA A 182 -0.74 12.53 -8.17
CA ALA A 182 -1.92 11.81 -7.67
C ALA A 182 -3.11 12.06 -8.59
N ASN A 183 -4.00 11.06 -8.70
CA ASN A 183 -5.16 11.06 -9.61
C ASN A 183 -6.33 11.94 -9.15
N SER A 184 -6.08 12.91 -8.27
CA SER A 184 -7.12 13.66 -7.59
C SER A 184 -7.47 14.97 -8.31
N ALA A 185 -8.75 15.35 -8.35
CA ALA A 185 -9.25 16.53 -9.07
C ALA A 185 -9.10 17.84 -8.29
N GLY A 186 -7.88 18.39 -8.20
CA GLY A 186 -7.63 19.75 -7.71
C GLY A 186 -7.96 19.98 -6.24
N GLN A 187 -8.27 21.23 -5.89
CA GLN A 187 -8.55 21.66 -4.51
C GLN A 187 -9.70 20.87 -3.85
N ASN A 188 -10.61 20.31 -4.64
CA ASN A 188 -11.70 19.46 -4.16
C ASN A 188 -11.21 18.12 -3.57
N ALA A 189 -9.94 17.75 -3.81
CA ALA A 189 -9.31 16.58 -3.23
C ALA A 189 -8.93 16.74 -1.75
N ILE A 190 -8.75 17.98 -1.25
CA ILE A 190 -8.24 18.21 0.11
C ILE A 190 -9.08 17.52 1.20
N PRO A 191 -10.43 17.54 1.18
CA PRO A 191 -11.22 16.78 2.14
C PRO A 191 -10.97 15.27 2.07
N ALA A 192 -10.81 14.70 0.88
CA ALA A 192 -10.51 13.28 0.70
C ALA A 192 -9.10 12.93 1.23
N VAL A 193 -8.12 13.79 0.95
CA VAL A 193 -6.76 13.66 1.46
C VAL A 193 -6.73 13.73 3.00
N LYS A 194 -7.46 14.67 3.60
CA LYS A 194 -7.60 14.76 5.07
C LYS A 194 -8.23 13.48 5.66
N ARG A 195 -9.28 12.93 5.01
CA ARG A 195 -9.88 11.65 5.42
C ARG A 195 -8.88 10.49 5.30
N LEU A 196 -8.08 10.44 4.25
CA LEU A 196 -7.05 9.41 4.07
C LEU A 196 -5.98 9.52 5.17
N VAL A 197 -5.46 10.73 5.45
CA VAL A 197 -4.48 10.94 6.54
C VAL A 197 -5.06 10.54 7.90
N ALA A 198 -6.33 10.86 8.16
CA ALA A 198 -7.04 10.40 9.36
C ALA A 198 -7.23 8.88 9.39
N GLY A 199 -7.51 8.23 8.25
CA GLY A 199 -7.59 6.77 8.13
C GLY A 199 -6.24 6.07 8.30
N PHE A 200 -5.14 6.78 8.03
CA PHE A 200 -3.78 6.40 8.42
C PHE A 200 -3.50 6.59 9.92
N ARG A 201 -4.52 7.01 10.69
CA ARG A 201 -4.51 7.21 12.14
C ARG A 201 -3.60 8.35 12.61
N PHE A 202 -3.31 9.31 11.74
CA PHE A 202 -2.68 10.57 12.14
C PHE A 202 -3.76 11.59 12.55
N GLY A 203 -3.48 12.36 13.59
CA GLY A 203 -4.28 13.53 13.93
C GLY A 203 -4.04 14.61 12.87
N VAL A 204 -5.09 14.97 12.13
CA VAL A 204 -5.04 16.05 11.12
C VAL A 204 -5.05 17.39 11.84
N LEU A 205 -3.96 18.15 11.73
CA LEU A 205 -3.77 19.39 12.48
C LEU A 205 -4.25 20.60 11.66
N VAL A 206 -5.26 21.30 12.17
CA VAL A 206 -5.86 22.48 11.51
C VAL A 206 -5.12 23.74 11.94
N GLY A 207 -4.80 24.61 10.97
CA GLY A 207 -4.17 25.91 11.23
C GLY A 207 -2.69 25.86 11.65
N VAL A 208 -2.05 24.69 11.57
CA VAL A 208 -0.60 24.54 11.83
C VAL A 208 0.22 25.06 10.66
N ASP A 209 -0.12 24.68 9.44
CA ASP A 209 0.51 25.25 8.24
C ASP A 209 -0.16 26.57 7.86
N PRO A 210 0.60 27.66 7.59
CA PRO A 210 0.02 28.89 7.07
C PRO A 210 -0.74 28.71 5.75
N ASN A 211 -0.32 27.74 4.92
CA ASN A 211 -1.04 27.38 3.70
C ASN A 211 -2.14 26.36 4.04
N LEU A 212 -3.40 26.79 3.94
CA LEU A 212 -4.58 25.97 4.25
C LEU A 212 -4.79 24.76 3.32
N ASN A 213 -4.11 24.74 2.16
CA ASN A 213 -4.12 23.61 1.23
C ASN A 213 -3.20 22.48 1.68
N ASN A 214 -2.19 22.80 2.52
CA ASN A 214 -1.31 21.80 3.08
C ASN A 214 -2.04 20.99 4.16
N VAL A 215 -1.75 19.70 4.21
CA VAL A 215 -2.28 18.79 5.22
C VAL A 215 -1.14 18.39 6.15
N VAL A 216 -1.29 18.72 7.43
CA VAL A 216 -0.34 18.37 8.47
C VAL A 216 -0.92 17.27 9.32
N GLY A 217 -0.12 16.25 9.62
CA GLY A 217 -0.51 15.12 10.46
C GLY A 217 0.51 14.85 11.55
N ALA A 218 0.05 14.43 12.72
CA ALA A 218 0.90 13.96 13.80
C ALA A 218 0.34 12.68 14.44
N GLY A 219 1.24 11.76 14.79
CA GLY A 219 0.87 10.49 15.40
C GLY A 219 2.01 9.89 16.21
N ILE A 220 1.67 8.92 17.04
CA ILE A 220 2.63 8.12 17.80
C ILE A 220 2.45 6.66 17.40
N LEU A 221 3.45 6.11 16.72
CA LEU A 221 3.53 4.68 16.44
C LEU A 221 3.86 3.94 17.73
N SER A 222 3.06 2.93 18.07
CA SER A 222 3.32 2.04 19.20
C SER A 222 3.77 0.67 18.71
N VAL A 223 4.95 0.24 19.16
CA VAL A 223 5.49 -1.11 18.94
C VAL A 223 5.84 -1.71 20.31
N ALA A 224 6.06 -3.03 20.41
CA ALA A 224 6.40 -3.66 21.70
C ALA A 224 7.65 -3.04 22.35
N GLY A 225 8.61 -2.59 21.54
CA GLY A 225 9.84 -1.92 21.99
C GLY A 225 9.69 -0.44 22.41
N GLY A 226 8.52 0.18 22.25
CA GLY A 226 8.30 1.57 22.67
C GLY A 226 7.41 2.39 21.73
N LYS A 227 7.46 3.71 21.92
CA LYS A 227 6.67 4.69 21.17
C LYS A 227 7.57 5.56 20.28
N ILE A 228 7.15 5.76 19.04
CA ILE A 228 7.90 6.49 18.02
C ILE A 228 7.03 7.63 17.47
N GLY A 229 7.48 8.87 17.65
CA GLY A 229 6.75 10.05 17.16
C GLY A 229 6.90 10.22 15.65
N CYS A 230 5.79 10.43 14.96
CA CYS A 230 5.71 10.58 13.51
C CYS A 230 4.99 11.89 13.16
N LEU A 231 5.60 12.70 12.30
CA LEU A 231 5.03 13.94 11.76
C LEU A 231 4.99 13.84 10.24
N LEU A 232 3.94 14.37 9.62
CA LEU A 232 3.85 14.49 8.17
C LEU A 232 3.37 15.88 7.76
N ARG A 233 3.85 16.32 6.61
CA ARG A 233 3.41 17.52 5.92
C ARG A 233 3.24 17.20 4.45
N LEU A 234 2.01 17.29 3.98
CA LEU A 234 1.63 17.07 2.60
C LEU A 234 1.30 18.41 1.96
N GLU A 235 1.97 18.74 0.87
CA GLU A 235 1.86 20.01 0.16
C GLU A 235 1.34 19.75 -1.26
N PRO A 236 0.01 19.84 -1.48
CA PRO A 236 -0.61 19.71 -2.79
C PRO A 236 -0.27 20.94 -3.65
N ASN A 237 0.16 20.71 -4.89
CA ASN A 237 0.51 21.78 -5.81
C ASN A 237 -0.51 21.86 -6.96
N PHE A 238 -1.56 22.64 -6.75
CA PHE A 238 -2.63 22.84 -7.73
C PHE A 238 -2.34 23.96 -8.75
N ASP A 239 -1.39 24.85 -8.46
CA ASP A 239 -1.20 26.10 -9.22
C ASP A 239 -0.06 26.04 -10.25
N LYS A 240 0.71 24.94 -10.29
CA LYS A 240 1.82 24.85 -11.25
C LYS A 240 1.32 24.50 -12.65
N LYS A 241 1.18 25.55 -13.49
CA LYS A 241 1.51 25.44 -14.92
C LYS A 241 3.00 25.08 -15.00
N VAL A 242 3.33 23.81 -15.21
CA VAL A 242 4.73 23.38 -15.39
C VAL A 242 5.29 24.08 -16.61
N ARG A 243 6.11 25.12 -16.39
CA ARG A 243 6.84 25.81 -17.47
C ARG A 243 8.32 25.42 -17.55
N ASN A 244 8.84 24.62 -16.61
CA ASN A 244 10.23 24.15 -16.60
C ASN A 244 10.31 22.82 -15.83
N LEU A 245 10.28 21.69 -16.54
CA LEU A 245 10.59 20.37 -15.98
C LEU A 245 12.11 20.16 -16.12
N ARG A 246 12.82 19.99 -15.00
CA ARG A 246 14.25 19.64 -15.00
C ARG A 246 14.38 18.26 -14.35
N ILE A 247 14.54 17.23 -15.18
CA ILE A 247 14.79 15.86 -14.72
C ILE A 247 16.26 15.76 -14.36
N VAL A 248 16.58 15.42 -13.11
CA VAL A 248 17.95 15.09 -12.67
C VAL A 248 17.98 13.58 -12.45
N HIS A 249 18.57 12.86 -13.40
CA HIS A 249 18.82 11.43 -13.29
C HIS A 249 20.15 11.25 -12.54
N ASN A 250 20.14 10.58 -11.38
CA ASN A 250 21.37 10.24 -10.67
C ASN A 250 21.81 8.82 -11.05
N GLN A 251 22.33 8.69 -12.27
CA GLN A 251 23.15 7.55 -12.67
C GLN A 251 24.41 8.10 -13.36
N ALA A 252 25.56 7.49 -13.03
CA ALA A 252 26.84 7.75 -13.69
C ALA A 252 26.70 7.61 -15.23
N PRO A 253 27.48 8.35 -16.02
CA PRO A 253 27.26 8.46 -17.45
C PRO A 253 27.46 7.12 -18.14
N VAL A 254 26.43 6.64 -18.83
CA VAL A 254 26.60 5.79 -20.01
C VAL A 254 26.57 6.74 -21.20
N ASP A 255 27.63 6.73 -21.99
CA ASP A 255 27.81 7.62 -23.13
C ASP A 255 26.64 7.56 -24.11
N GLY A 256 26.17 8.75 -24.50
CA GLY A 256 25.32 8.95 -25.69
C GLY A 256 23.92 9.49 -25.39
N VAL A 257 23.66 10.68 -25.95
CA VAL A 257 22.38 11.42 -25.97
C VAL A 257 22.16 12.38 -24.79
N VAL A 258 22.87 13.51 -24.84
CA VAL A 258 22.46 14.75 -24.16
C VAL A 258 21.50 15.50 -25.08
N SER A 259 20.22 15.56 -24.74
CA SER A 259 19.28 16.50 -25.35
C SER A 259 19.15 17.75 -24.45
N HIS A 260 19.84 18.82 -24.84
CA HIS A 260 19.64 20.16 -24.27
C HIS A 260 18.43 20.83 -24.92
N LEU A 261 17.41 21.15 -24.12
CA LEU A 261 16.40 22.16 -24.48
C LEU A 261 16.28 23.14 -23.32
N THR A 262 17.07 24.22 -23.38
CA THR A 262 16.90 25.42 -22.56
C THR A 262 16.11 26.45 -23.35
N SER A 263 14.96 26.88 -22.82
CA SER A 263 14.22 28.01 -23.39
C SER A 263 14.91 29.32 -23.02
N GLY A 264 15.51 29.99 -24.00
CA GLY A 264 15.96 31.37 -23.88
C GLY A 264 16.70 31.84 -25.13
N GLY A 265 16.11 32.79 -25.86
CA GLY A 265 16.83 33.61 -26.84
C GLY A 265 16.39 33.43 -28.29
N LEU A 266 16.04 34.55 -28.91
CA LEU A 266 15.63 34.70 -30.31
C LEU A 266 16.70 34.20 -31.31
N GLY A 267 16.23 33.61 -32.41
CA GLY A 267 16.95 33.56 -33.69
C GLY A 267 17.67 32.25 -34.02
N GLY A 268 17.03 31.38 -34.83
CA GLY A 268 17.72 30.25 -35.46
C GLY A 268 16.77 29.26 -36.11
N ARG A 269 16.96 28.99 -37.40
CA ARG A 269 16.05 28.26 -38.29
C ARG A 269 16.03 26.73 -38.08
N ARG A 270 14.80 26.19 -38.17
CA ARG A 270 14.33 24.92 -38.80
C ARG A 270 14.76 23.56 -38.21
N GLY A 271 13.74 22.88 -37.70
CA GLY A 271 13.50 21.43 -37.81
C GLY A 271 12.03 21.16 -37.43
N ARG A 272 11.11 21.14 -38.41
CA ARG A 272 9.68 20.84 -38.18
C ARG A 272 9.45 19.34 -38.34
N GLY A 273 9.43 18.59 -37.24
CA GLY A 273 8.70 17.33 -37.16
C GLY A 273 7.23 17.64 -36.88
N VAL A 274 6.33 17.15 -37.72
CA VAL A 274 4.88 17.23 -37.49
C VAL A 274 4.51 16.03 -36.63
N TRP A 275 4.08 16.28 -35.40
CA TRP A 275 3.61 15.25 -34.48
C TRP A 275 2.24 14.72 -34.95
N GLY A 276 2.06 13.40 -34.91
CA GLY A 276 0.76 12.79 -35.22
C GLY A 276 -0.30 13.09 -34.14
N PRO A 277 -1.60 12.96 -34.44
CA PRO A 277 -2.69 13.16 -33.46
C PRO A 277 -2.54 12.29 -32.21
N ASP A 278 -2.06 11.05 -32.36
CA ASP A 278 -1.88 10.09 -31.27
C ASP A 278 -0.67 10.43 -30.38
N GLU A 279 0.41 10.94 -30.96
CA GLU A 279 1.57 11.43 -30.21
C GLU A 279 1.24 12.74 -29.48
N LEU A 280 0.44 13.62 -30.09
CA LEU A 280 -0.10 14.81 -29.44
C LEU A 280 -1.10 14.45 -28.32
N PHE A 281 -1.88 13.38 -28.45
CA PHE A 281 -2.77 12.90 -27.40
C PHE A 281 -2.01 12.26 -26.24
N ALA A 282 -0.98 11.45 -26.52
CA ALA A 282 -0.09 10.90 -25.50
C ALA A 282 0.68 12.02 -24.77
N TRP A 283 1.19 13.00 -25.52
CA TRP A 283 1.91 14.15 -24.97
C TRP A 283 0.99 15.10 -24.18
N CYS A 284 -0.22 15.38 -24.67
CA CYS A 284 -1.24 16.14 -23.93
C CYS A 284 -1.78 15.38 -22.72
N GLY A 285 -1.87 14.04 -22.78
CA GLY A 285 -2.24 13.19 -21.65
C GLY A 285 -1.18 13.22 -20.55
N GLU A 286 0.10 13.12 -20.91
CA GLU A 286 1.24 13.27 -19.98
C GLU A 286 1.38 14.71 -19.45
N LEU A 287 1.03 15.73 -20.23
CA LEU A 287 0.96 17.13 -19.77
C LEU A 287 -0.28 17.44 -18.92
N CYS A 288 -1.41 16.75 -19.12
CA CYS A 288 -2.58 16.84 -18.25
C CYS A 288 -2.31 16.17 -16.88
N LEU A 289 -1.51 15.10 -16.86
CA LEU A 289 -0.98 14.50 -15.63
C LEU A 289 0.06 15.38 -14.92
N ALA A 290 0.62 16.39 -15.60
CA ALA A 290 1.61 17.32 -15.03
C ALA A 290 1.03 18.37 -14.06
N LEU A 291 -0.27 18.32 -13.73
CA LEU A 291 -0.96 19.44 -13.07
C LEU A 291 -1.36 19.20 -11.60
N GLN A 292 -1.01 18.07 -10.99
CA GLN A 292 -1.43 17.70 -9.63
C GLN A 292 -0.30 17.01 -8.85
N MET A 293 0.84 17.70 -8.67
CA MET A 293 1.97 17.14 -7.92
C MET A 293 1.77 17.36 -6.42
N PHE A 294 1.97 16.32 -5.64
CA PHE A 294 2.01 16.38 -4.18
C PHE A 294 3.46 16.28 -3.73
N ARG A 295 3.85 17.12 -2.78
CA ARG A 295 5.08 16.90 -2.01
C ARG A 295 4.70 16.36 -0.64
N LEU A 296 5.07 15.12 -0.37
CA LEU A 296 4.94 14.52 0.95
C LEU A 296 6.29 14.57 1.66
N THR A 297 6.30 15.08 2.88
CA THR A 297 7.44 15.00 3.80
C THR A 297 7.00 14.27 5.06
N VAL A 298 7.73 13.22 5.44
CA VAL A 298 7.50 12.46 6.68
C VAL A 298 8.75 12.53 7.53
N ARG A 299 8.59 12.82 8.82
CA ARG A 299 9.65 12.85 9.82
C ARG A 299 9.31 11.94 10.99
N SER A 300 10.26 11.09 11.37
CA SER A 300 10.18 10.23 12.54
C SER A 300 11.55 10.15 13.20
N THR A 301 11.60 9.86 14.50
CA THR A 301 12.87 9.59 15.18
C THR A 301 13.55 8.31 14.68
N ASP A 302 12.83 7.48 13.92
CA ASP A 302 13.30 6.25 13.27
C ASP A 302 13.14 6.33 11.74
N GLU A 303 14.24 6.13 11.01
CA GLU A 303 14.31 6.21 9.54
C GLU A 303 13.36 5.24 8.83
N SER A 304 13.32 3.98 9.30
CA SER A 304 12.52 2.92 8.67
C SER A 304 11.02 3.21 8.78
N VAL A 305 10.61 3.88 9.85
CA VAL A 305 9.23 4.34 10.04
C VAL A 305 8.90 5.45 9.05
N SER A 306 9.80 6.43 8.87
CA SER A 306 9.63 7.50 7.87
C SER A 306 9.43 6.93 6.47
N GLU A 307 10.31 6.02 6.04
CA GLU A 307 10.25 5.37 4.72
C GLU A 307 8.98 4.54 4.52
N THR A 308 8.58 3.75 5.52
CA THR A 308 7.40 2.88 5.44
C THR A 308 6.11 3.71 5.37
N ILE A 309 5.95 4.71 6.25
CA ILE A 309 4.76 5.58 6.26
C ILE A 309 4.67 6.38 4.96
N LYS A 310 5.80 6.91 4.45
CA LYS A 310 5.86 7.57 3.13
C LYS A 310 5.34 6.62 2.04
N SER A 311 5.86 5.41 1.97
CA SER A 311 5.51 4.45 0.92
C SER A 311 4.03 4.08 0.92
N LEU A 312 3.46 3.84 2.11
CA LEU A 312 2.04 3.55 2.28
C LEU A 312 1.16 4.76 1.87
N LEU A 313 1.50 5.97 2.32
CA LEU A 313 0.75 7.19 1.99
C LEU A 313 0.79 7.48 0.48
N VAL A 314 1.95 7.35 -0.17
CA VAL A 314 2.07 7.55 -1.62
C VAL A 314 1.17 6.56 -2.36
N ALA A 315 1.24 5.27 -2.02
CA ALA A 315 0.40 4.24 -2.66
C ALA A 315 -1.10 4.58 -2.52
N SER A 316 -1.57 4.90 -1.32
CA SER A 316 -2.98 5.24 -1.11
C SER A 316 -3.40 6.57 -1.73
N LEU A 317 -2.52 7.56 -1.81
CA LEU A 317 -2.82 8.87 -2.43
C LEU A 317 -2.83 8.76 -3.95
N THR A 318 -2.00 7.92 -4.56
CA THR A 318 -2.02 7.70 -6.01
C THR A 318 -3.29 7.01 -6.50
N THR A 319 -3.96 6.24 -5.64
CA THR A 319 -5.20 5.51 -5.97
C THR A 319 -6.46 6.14 -5.37
N LEU A 320 -6.32 7.32 -4.75
CA LEU A 320 -7.43 8.14 -4.29
C LEU A 320 -8.14 8.77 -5.50
N VAL A 321 -9.27 8.17 -5.89
CA VAL A 321 -10.19 8.64 -6.94
C VAL A 321 -11.42 9.28 -6.30
#